data_AF-A0A2T6G517-F1
#
_entry.id   AF-A0A2T6G517-F1
#
_cell.length_a   1.000
_cell.length_b   1.000
_cell.length_c   1.000
_cell.angle_alpha   90.00
_cell.angle_beta   90.00
_cell.angle_gamma   90.00
#
_symmetry.space_group_name_H-M   'P 1'
#
loop_
_entity.id
_entity.type
_entity.pdbx_description
1 polymer ?
#
loop_
_entity_poly.entity_id
_entity_poly.type
_entity_poly.pdbx_seq_one_letter_code
_entity_poly.pdbx_strand_id
1 'polypeptide(L)'
;MRIDDILKHMDISKATLYKHFSTKDEIIQVVVDHYIAYLLEADAIVQNEAVSFAERFQKTYEQSLKCVIYVSDLFLEDLKEVYPNLLEHLQSAQINRNKNLQAFFESGMDQGFFNRINAALFMVQDDAVLRRIMEPTFSIQYDLTLRQALLDFYKLKKYQLFKPEYLNTTEDSVMEKEIVQILQTIS
;
A
#
# COMPACT_ATOMS: atom_id res chain seq x y z
N MET A 1 -5.73 -19.39 -4.07
CA MET A 1 -6.53 -18.84 -5.21
C MET A 1 -6.84 -19.90 -6.26
N ARG A 2 -8.10 -20.03 -6.73
CA ARG A 2 -8.51 -20.95 -7.82
C ARG A 2 -8.71 -20.19 -9.13
N ILE A 3 -8.40 -20.82 -10.28
CA ILE A 3 -8.58 -20.22 -11.62
C ILE A 3 -10.05 -19.85 -11.86
N ASP A 4 -11.00 -20.65 -11.38
CA ASP A 4 -12.43 -20.39 -11.58
C ASP A 4 -12.88 -19.08 -10.89
N ASP A 5 -12.25 -18.71 -9.78
CA ASP A 5 -12.53 -17.44 -9.08
C ASP A 5 -12.05 -16.24 -9.91
N ILE A 6 -10.88 -16.37 -10.57
CA ILE A 6 -10.31 -15.35 -11.47
C ILE A 6 -11.22 -15.15 -12.68
N LEU A 7 -11.63 -16.25 -13.32
CA LEU A 7 -12.50 -16.21 -14.50
C LEU A 7 -13.84 -15.53 -14.19
N LYS A 8 -14.40 -15.81 -13.01
CA LYS A 8 -15.64 -15.19 -12.53
C LYS A 8 -15.48 -13.70 -12.25
N HIS A 9 -14.35 -13.27 -11.67
CA HIS A 9 -14.10 -11.85 -11.38
C HIS A 9 -13.80 -11.04 -12.64
N MET A 10 -13.07 -11.62 -13.59
CA MET A 10 -12.70 -10.94 -14.84
C MET A 10 -13.80 -10.97 -15.90
N ASP A 11 -14.89 -11.70 -15.68
CA ASP A 11 -15.95 -11.98 -16.65
C ASP A 11 -15.40 -12.49 -18.01
N ILE A 12 -14.43 -13.41 -17.95
CA ILE A 12 -13.81 -14.01 -19.14
C ILE A 12 -13.87 -15.54 -19.12
N SER A 13 -13.86 -16.13 -20.32
CA SER A 13 -13.79 -17.58 -20.46
C SER A 13 -12.39 -18.13 -20.13
N LYS A 14 -12.33 -19.41 -19.74
CA LYS A 14 -11.07 -20.14 -19.56
C LYS A 14 -10.21 -20.06 -20.83
N ALA A 15 -10.81 -20.22 -22.00
CA ALA A 15 -10.10 -20.11 -23.28
C ALA A 15 -9.52 -18.70 -23.52
N THR A 16 -10.19 -17.64 -23.04
CA THR A 16 -9.68 -16.26 -23.11
C THR A 16 -8.48 -16.08 -22.19
N LEU A 17 -8.56 -16.55 -20.95
CA LEU A 17 -7.43 -16.49 -20.01
C LEU A 17 -6.21 -17.24 -20.57
N TYR A 18 -6.41 -18.46 -21.07
CA TYR A 18 -5.33 -19.28 -21.60
C TYR A 18 -4.77 -18.84 -22.96
N LYS A 19 -5.39 -17.86 -23.63
CA LYS A 19 -4.76 -17.18 -24.78
C LYS A 19 -3.61 -16.26 -24.32
N HIS A 20 -3.68 -15.74 -23.10
CA HIS A 20 -2.70 -14.81 -22.55
C HIS A 20 -1.72 -15.49 -21.59
N PHE A 21 -2.12 -16.58 -20.93
CA PHE A 21 -1.30 -17.29 -19.95
C PHE A 21 -1.35 -18.80 -20.20
N SER A 22 -0.20 -19.46 -20.17
CA SER A 22 -0.08 -20.90 -20.41
C SER A 22 -0.43 -21.71 -19.16
N THR A 23 -0.13 -21.18 -17.97
CA THR A 23 -0.31 -21.88 -16.69
C THR A 23 -0.78 -20.94 -15.58
N LYS A 24 -1.25 -21.53 -14.47
CA LYS A 24 -1.51 -20.77 -13.24
C LYS A 24 -0.22 -20.12 -12.73
N ASP A 25 0.91 -20.80 -12.83
CA ASP A 25 2.20 -20.31 -12.34
C ASP A 25 2.63 -19.04 -13.08
N GLU A 26 2.37 -18.96 -14.40
CA GLU A 26 2.63 -17.76 -15.20
C GLU A 26 1.75 -16.58 -14.74
N ILE A 27 0.49 -16.82 -14.39
CA ILE A 27 -0.40 -15.78 -13.84
C ILE A 27 0.15 -15.27 -12.50
N ILE A 28 0.56 -16.18 -11.61
CA ILE A 28 1.10 -15.80 -10.29
C ILE A 28 2.40 -15.00 -10.46
N GLN A 29 3.29 -15.44 -11.35
CA GLN A 29 4.52 -14.71 -11.68
C GLN A 29 4.22 -13.28 -12.14
N VAL A 30 3.32 -13.10 -13.10
CA VAL A 30 2.96 -11.77 -13.63
C VAL A 30 2.33 -10.87 -12.57
N VAL A 31 1.50 -11.43 -11.69
CA VAL A 31 0.91 -10.67 -10.56
C VAL A 31 2.01 -10.20 -9.59
N VAL A 32 2.95 -11.08 -9.23
CA VAL A 32 4.07 -10.73 -8.34
C VAL A 32 4.97 -9.68 -8.98
N ASP A 33 5.33 -9.86 -10.25
CA ASP A 33 6.17 -8.91 -10.99
C ASP A 33 5.51 -7.54 -11.12
N HIS A 34 4.20 -7.50 -11.38
CA HIS A 34 3.43 -6.25 -11.42
C HIS A 34 3.45 -5.54 -10.07
N TYR A 35 3.30 -6.30 -8.97
CA TYR A 35 3.37 -5.71 -7.64
C TYR A 35 4.78 -5.22 -7.29
N ILE A 36 5.83 -5.95 -7.64
CA ILE A 36 7.21 -5.50 -7.46
C ILE A 36 7.48 -4.22 -8.25
N ALA A 37 7.04 -4.16 -9.52
CA ALA A 37 7.17 -2.97 -10.36
C ALA A 37 6.46 -1.77 -9.72
N TYR A 38 5.24 -1.98 -9.22
CA TYR A 38 4.50 -0.96 -8.49
C TYR A 38 5.28 -0.43 -7.27
N LEU A 39 5.89 -1.32 -6.46
CA LEU A 39 6.70 -0.90 -5.31
C LEU A 39 7.92 -0.06 -5.71
N LEU A 40 8.57 -0.39 -6.83
CA LEU A 40 9.74 0.33 -7.33
C LEU A 40 9.39 1.71 -7.89
N GLU A 41 8.30 1.82 -8.67
CA GLU A 41 7.81 3.10 -9.18
C GLU A 41 7.37 4.04 -8.05
N ALA A 42 6.67 3.47 -7.07
CA ALA A 42 6.26 4.13 -5.85
C ALA A 42 7.45 4.74 -5.09
N ASP A 43 8.52 3.95 -4.95
CA ASP A 43 9.73 4.33 -4.24
C ASP A 43 10.50 5.45 -4.96
N ALA A 44 10.52 5.45 -6.30
CA ALA A 44 11.14 6.52 -7.08
C ALA A 44 10.53 7.91 -6.80
N ILE A 45 9.21 7.98 -6.60
CA ILE A 45 8.53 9.23 -6.20
C ILE A 45 8.92 9.63 -4.78
N VAL A 46 8.96 8.65 -3.87
CA VAL A 46 9.34 8.86 -2.47
C VAL A 46 10.80 9.27 -2.35
N GLN A 47 11.69 8.97 -3.29
CA GLN A 47 13.09 9.43 -3.26
C GLN A 47 13.34 10.73 -4.04
N ASN A 48 12.33 11.26 -4.74
CA ASN A 48 12.50 12.48 -5.52
C ASN A 48 12.50 13.73 -4.62
N GLU A 49 13.69 14.29 -4.34
CA GLU A 49 13.86 15.48 -3.51
C GLU A 49 13.27 16.77 -4.12
N ALA A 50 12.92 16.77 -5.42
CA ALA A 50 12.19 17.88 -6.02
C ALA A 50 10.71 17.92 -5.59
N VAL A 51 10.20 16.83 -5.02
CA VAL A 51 8.84 16.71 -4.49
C VAL A 51 8.86 17.05 -3.00
N SER A 52 7.88 17.82 -2.54
CA SER A 52 7.82 18.26 -1.15
C SER A 52 7.66 17.09 -0.17
N PHE A 53 8.08 17.29 1.09
CA PHE A 53 7.84 16.32 2.17
C PHE A 53 6.35 16.01 2.37
N ALA A 54 5.47 17.01 2.18
CA ALA A 54 4.03 16.86 2.27
C ALA A 54 3.48 15.91 1.20
N GLU A 55 3.84 16.14 -0.06
CA GLU A 55 3.42 15.31 -1.19
C GLU A 55 4.01 13.88 -1.09
N ARG A 56 5.30 13.74 -0.72
CA ARG A 56 5.94 12.43 -0.50
C ARG A 56 5.27 11.64 0.63
N PHE A 57 4.85 12.31 1.70
CA PHE A 57 4.06 11.68 2.77
C PHE A 57 2.70 11.19 2.26
N GLN A 58 1.97 12.03 1.51
CA GLN A 58 0.69 11.65 0.91
C GLN A 58 0.83 10.43 -0.01
N LYS A 59 1.87 10.40 -0.84
CA LYS A 59 2.19 9.26 -1.70
C LYS A 59 2.56 8.01 -0.91
N THR A 60 3.30 8.14 0.18
CA THR A 60 3.62 7.02 1.07
C THR A 60 2.35 6.39 1.68
N TYR A 61 1.40 7.22 2.10
CA TYR A 61 0.12 6.76 2.64
C TYR A 61 -0.73 6.04 1.58
N GLU A 62 -0.87 6.66 0.40
CA GLU A 62 -1.55 6.08 -0.77
C GLU A 62 -0.98 4.68 -1.11
N GLN A 63 0.34 4.58 -1.13
CA GLN A 63 1.04 3.33 -1.43
C GLN A 63 0.81 2.26 -0.38
N SER A 64 0.85 2.63 0.91
CA SER A 64 0.62 1.68 2.00
C SER A 64 -0.80 1.11 1.95
N LEU A 65 -1.79 1.95 1.62
CA LEU A 65 -3.17 1.50 1.41
C LEU A 65 -3.28 0.53 0.21
N LYS A 66 -2.72 0.89 -0.94
CA LYS A 66 -2.71 0.02 -2.12
C LYS A 66 -1.99 -1.31 -1.86
N CYS A 67 -0.92 -1.31 -1.07
CA CYS A 67 -0.20 -2.53 -0.69
C CYS A 67 -1.10 -3.51 0.07
N VAL A 68 -1.83 -3.03 1.08
CA VAL A 68 -2.75 -3.86 1.86
C VAL A 68 -3.92 -4.37 1.03
N ILE A 69 -4.41 -3.56 0.08
CA ILE A 69 -5.51 -3.94 -0.81
C ILE A 69 -5.08 -5.03 -1.80
N TYR A 70 -3.94 -4.85 -2.47
CA TYR A 70 -3.53 -5.73 -3.57
C TYR A 70 -2.85 -7.02 -3.11
N VAL A 71 -2.32 -7.05 -1.88
CA VAL A 71 -1.61 -8.21 -1.33
C VAL A 71 -2.29 -8.68 -0.04
N SER A 72 -3.27 -9.57 -0.23
CA SER A 72 -3.96 -10.22 0.87
C SER A 72 -3.05 -11.21 1.60
N ASP A 73 -3.34 -11.44 2.88
CA ASP A 73 -2.62 -12.43 3.69
C ASP A 73 -2.73 -13.83 3.10
N LEU A 74 -3.90 -14.18 2.54
CA LEU A 74 -4.10 -15.45 1.84
C LEU A 74 -3.20 -15.60 0.61
N PHE A 75 -2.98 -14.52 -0.15
CA PHE A 75 -2.06 -14.56 -1.28
C PHE A 75 -0.60 -14.73 -0.82
N LEU A 76 -0.22 -14.08 0.27
CA LEU A 76 1.11 -14.26 0.87
C LEU A 76 1.33 -15.70 1.38
N GLU A 77 0.31 -16.30 1.99
CA GLU A 77 0.32 -17.71 2.40
C GLU A 77 0.46 -18.65 1.19
N ASP A 78 -0.32 -18.42 0.12
CA ASP A 78 -0.21 -19.18 -1.13
C ASP A 78 1.21 -19.09 -1.73
N LEU A 79 1.81 -17.89 -1.75
CA LEU A 79 3.19 -17.70 -2.22
C LEU A 79 4.20 -18.44 -1.33
N LYS A 80 4.02 -18.40 -0.02
CA LYS A 80 4.92 -19.08 0.92
C LYS A 80 4.94 -20.59 0.73
N GLU A 81 3.77 -21.20 0.56
CA GLU A 81 3.65 -22.66 0.48
C GLU A 81 4.02 -23.20 -0.92
N VAL A 82 3.69 -22.47 -1.99
CA VAL A 82 3.77 -22.99 -3.36
C VAL A 82 4.87 -22.32 -4.20
N TYR A 83 5.17 -21.05 -3.93
CA TYR A 83 6.07 -20.22 -4.75
C TYR A 83 7.12 -19.48 -3.91
N PRO A 84 7.95 -20.16 -3.10
CA PRO A 84 8.85 -19.52 -2.15
C PRO A 84 9.86 -18.57 -2.80
N ASN A 85 10.30 -18.85 -4.04
CA ASN A 85 11.19 -17.96 -4.79
C ASN A 85 10.51 -16.62 -5.14
N LEU A 86 9.21 -16.66 -5.47
CA LEU A 86 8.45 -15.43 -5.74
C LEU A 86 8.24 -14.62 -4.46
N LEU A 87 8.01 -15.30 -3.34
CA LEU A 87 7.95 -14.65 -2.04
C LEU A 87 9.27 -13.96 -1.69
N GLU A 88 10.42 -14.60 -1.95
CA GLU A 88 11.74 -14.01 -1.70
C GLU A 88 11.99 -12.74 -2.52
N HIS A 89 11.61 -12.74 -3.81
CA HIS A 89 11.70 -11.55 -4.67
C HIS A 89 10.80 -10.41 -4.15
N LEU A 90 9.57 -10.75 -3.78
CA LEU A 90 8.61 -9.82 -3.20
C LEU A 90 9.14 -9.19 -1.90
N GLN A 91 9.67 -10.03 -0.99
CA GLN A 91 10.27 -9.59 0.27
C GLN A 91 11.49 -8.70 0.04
N SER A 92 12.33 -9.04 -0.94
CA SER A 92 13.49 -8.22 -1.31
C SER A 92 13.08 -6.81 -1.78
N ALA A 93 12.03 -6.71 -2.59
CA ALA A 93 11.47 -5.43 -3.01
C ALA A 93 10.92 -4.63 -1.81
N GLN A 94 10.19 -5.28 -0.90
CA GLN A 94 9.67 -4.64 0.31
C GLN A 94 10.78 -4.15 1.25
N ILE A 95 11.86 -4.93 1.44
CA ILE A 95 13.01 -4.53 2.25
C ILE A 95 13.66 -3.27 1.69
N ASN A 96 13.85 -3.20 0.36
CA ASN A 96 14.43 -2.01 -0.28
C ASN A 96 13.53 -0.78 -0.10
N ARG A 97 12.23 -0.92 -0.37
CA ARG A 97 11.26 0.15 -0.11
C ARG A 97 11.29 0.63 1.34
N ASN A 98 11.32 -0.28 2.31
CA ASN A 98 11.30 0.07 3.73
C ASN A 98 12.57 0.84 4.16
N LYS A 99 13.74 0.49 3.61
CA LYS A 99 14.98 1.26 3.83
C LYS A 99 14.85 2.69 3.28
N ASN A 100 14.29 2.82 2.09
CA ASN A 100 14.13 4.11 1.42
C ASN A 100 13.08 4.99 2.11
N LEU A 101 11.99 4.40 2.60
CA LEU A 101 11.01 5.08 3.46
C LEU A 101 11.61 5.51 4.79
N GLN A 102 12.42 4.66 5.42
CA GLN A 102 13.13 5.03 6.63
C GLN A 102 14.03 6.26 6.39
N ALA A 103 14.83 6.25 5.31
CA ALA A 103 15.67 7.39 4.93
C ALA A 103 14.85 8.65 4.65
N PHE A 104 13.69 8.53 4.03
CA PHE A 104 12.77 9.65 3.81
C PHE A 104 12.30 10.27 5.13
N PHE A 105 11.81 9.45 6.07
CA PHE A 105 11.33 9.94 7.36
C PHE A 105 12.47 10.55 8.19
N GLU A 106 13.63 9.91 8.22
CA GLU A 106 14.83 10.42 8.91
C GLU A 106 15.29 11.75 8.31
N SER A 107 15.31 11.88 6.99
CA SER A 107 15.65 13.14 6.31
C SER A 107 14.67 14.27 6.66
N GLY A 108 13.36 14.00 6.65
CA GLY A 108 12.37 15.01 7.06
C GLY A 108 12.45 15.37 8.54
N MET A 109 12.87 14.43 9.39
CA MET A 109 13.23 14.73 10.78
C MET A 109 14.45 15.65 10.84
N ASP A 110 15.55 15.32 10.17
CA ASP A 110 16.80 16.08 10.20
C ASP A 110 16.66 17.49 9.66
N GLN A 111 15.85 17.67 8.62
CA GLN A 111 15.51 18.98 8.06
C GLN A 111 14.43 19.72 8.87
N GLY A 112 13.89 19.10 9.92
CA GLY A 112 13.00 19.73 10.87
C GLY A 112 11.53 19.80 10.45
N PHE A 113 11.14 19.19 9.33
CA PHE A 113 9.74 19.09 8.89
C PHE A 113 8.92 18.12 9.77
N PHE A 114 9.55 17.03 10.19
CA PHE A 114 8.91 15.97 10.97
C PHE A 114 9.33 15.99 12.45
N ASN A 115 8.43 15.53 13.31
CA ASN A 115 8.70 15.20 14.70
C ASN A 115 9.69 14.04 14.79
N ARG A 116 10.53 14.04 15.84
CA ARG A 116 11.40 12.88 16.12
C ARG A 116 10.53 11.70 16.58
N ILE A 117 10.41 10.69 15.73
CA ILE A 117 9.68 9.44 15.99
C ILE A 117 10.52 8.25 15.51
N ASN A 118 10.16 7.04 15.95
CA ASN A 118 10.77 5.84 15.40
C ASN A 118 10.13 5.53 14.04
N ALA A 119 10.88 5.70 12.95
CA ALA A 119 10.38 5.49 11.58
C ALA A 119 9.89 4.05 11.34
N ALA A 120 10.57 3.04 11.91
CA ALA A 120 10.15 1.66 11.78
C ALA A 120 8.79 1.41 12.44
N LEU A 121 8.57 1.90 13.67
CA LEU A 121 7.27 1.77 14.35
C LEU A 121 6.18 2.55 13.63
N PHE A 122 6.50 3.71 13.04
CA PHE A 122 5.56 4.49 12.24
C PHE A 122 5.08 3.72 11.00
N MET A 123 5.96 2.97 10.34
CA MET A 123 5.62 2.10 9.20
C MET A 123 4.88 0.83 9.64
N VAL A 124 5.29 0.19 10.74
CA VAL A 124 4.60 -0.99 11.28
C VAL A 124 3.16 -0.66 11.66
N GLN A 125 2.92 0.51 12.24
CA GLN A 125 1.59 1.01 12.54
C GLN A 125 0.73 1.12 11.27
N ASP A 126 1.30 1.58 10.14
CA ASP A 126 0.55 1.69 8.87
C ASP A 126 0.05 0.35 8.40
N ASP A 127 0.94 -0.63 8.28
CA ASP A 127 0.56 -1.95 7.80
C ASP A 127 -0.51 -2.59 8.72
N ALA A 128 -0.28 -2.57 10.04
CA ALA A 128 -1.21 -3.18 10.99
C ALA A 128 -2.59 -2.52 11.02
N VAL A 129 -2.64 -1.18 11.06
CA VAL A 129 -3.91 -0.45 11.14
C VAL A 129 -4.66 -0.51 9.82
N LEU A 130 -3.98 -0.35 8.68
CA LEU A 130 -4.62 -0.44 7.37
C LEU A 130 -5.18 -1.84 7.13
N ARG A 131 -4.43 -2.92 7.43
CA ARG A 131 -4.97 -4.30 7.37
C ARG A 131 -6.24 -4.44 8.20
N ARG A 132 -6.21 -3.94 9.44
CA ARG A 132 -7.36 -4.02 10.33
C ARG A 132 -8.58 -3.23 9.84
N ILE A 133 -8.37 -2.06 9.24
CA ILE A 133 -9.41 -1.24 8.62
C ILE A 133 -10.05 -1.94 7.42
N MET A 134 -9.25 -2.65 6.63
CA MET A 134 -9.71 -3.36 5.42
C MET A 134 -10.50 -4.64 5.72
N GLU A 135 -10.52 -5.12 6.97
CA GLU A 135 -11.34 -6.26 7.34
C GLU A 135 -12.85 -5.93 7.28
N PRO A 136 -13.70 -6.79 6.68
CA PRO A 136 -15.14 -6.53 6.56
C PRO A 136 -15.86 -6.26 7.88
N THR A 137 -15.37 -6.84 8.98
CA THR A 137 -15.95 -6.67 10.32
C THR A 137 -15.62 -5.32 10.96
N PHE A 138 -14.62 -4.59 10.47
CA PHE A 138 -14.16 -3.34 11.07
C PHE A 138 -15.28 -2.30 11.12
N SER A 139 -15.94 -2.06 9.99
CA SER A 139 -17.01 -1.06 9.89
C SER A 139 -18.19 -1.36 10.82
N ILE A 140 -18.53 -2.63 10.98
CA ILE A 140 -19.63 -3.05 11.87
C ILE A 140 -19.23 -2.85 13.34
N GLN A 141 -18.01 -3.25 13.70
CA GLN A 141 -17.55 -3.20 15.09
C GLN A 141 -17.39 -1.77 15.61
N TYR A 142 -16.91 -0.85 14.77
CA TYR A 142 -16.56 0.50 15.18
C TYR A 142 -17.56 1.57 14.76
N ASP A 143 -18.65 1.20 14.06
CA ASP A 143 -19.64 2.12 13.51
C ASP A 143 -18.99 3.23 12.64
N LEU A 144 -18.05 2.81 11.79
CA LEU A 144 -17.29 3.69 10.89
C LEU A 144 -17.34 3.17 9.46
N THR A 145 -17.63 4.04 8.51
CA THR A 145 -17.45 3.69 7.09
C THR A 145 -15.97 3.50 6.79
N LEU A 146 -15.65 2.61 5.85
CA LEU A 146 -14.27 2.37 5.41
C LEU A 146 -13.58 3.68 4.96
N ARG A 147 -14.30 4.52 4.20
CA ARG A 147 -13.84 5.85 3.79
C ARG A 147 -13.49 6.73 4.99
N GLN A 148 -14.35 6.79 5.99
CA GLN A 148 -14.14 7.61 7.18
C GLN A 148 -12.91 7.14 7.96
N ALA A 149 -12.78 5.82 8.17
CA ALA A 149 -11.66 5.23 8.89
C ALA A 149 -10.31 5.53 8.21
N LEU A 150 -10.24 5.39 6.88
CA LEU A 150 -9.03 5.70 6.10
C LEU A 150 -8.67 7.19 6.15
N LEU A 151 -9.67 8.09 6.15
CA LEU A 151 -9.41 9.53 6.24
C LEU A 151 -8.94 9.95 7.64
N ASP A 152 -9.56 9.40 8.67
CA ASP A 152 -9.19 9.70 10.05
C ASP A 152 -7.81 9.12 10.37
N PHE A 153 -7.48 7.93 9.87
CA PHE A 153 -6.14 7.37 10.03
C PHE A 153 -5.07 8.21 9.33
N TYR A 154 -5.32 8.68 8.10
CA TYR A 154 -4.45 9.63 7.41
C TYR A 154 -4.21 10.90 8.24
N LYS A 155 -5.25 11.46 8.85
CA LYS A 155 -5.13 12.64 9.73
C LYS A 155 -4.30 12.34 10.98
N LEU A 156 -4.53 11.20 11.64
CA LEU A 156 -3.73 10.78 12.80
C LEU A 156 -2.25 10.69 12.44
N LYS A 157 -1.94 10.08 11.29
CA LYS A 157 -0.58 9.97 10.76
C LYS A 157 0.05 11.33 10.51
N LYS A 158 -0.70 12.26 9.92
CA LYS A 158 -0.24 13.63 9.72
C LYS A 158 0.11 14.31 11.04
N TYR A 159 -0.76 14.24 12.04
CA TYR A 159 -0.51 14.85 13.35
C TYR A 159 0.66 14.22 14.11
N GLN A 160 0.87 12.91 13.95
CA GLN A 160 2.02 12.22 14.54
C GLN A 160 3.34 12.63 13.87
N LEU A 161 3.35 12.74 12.55
CA LEU A 161 4.57 12.94 11.77
C LEU A 161 5.03 14.40 11.70
N PHE A 162 4.15 15.34 11.34
CA PHE A 162 4.55 16.71 11.04
C PHE A 162 4.69 17.54 12.31
N LYS A 163 5.66 18.45 12.33
CA LYS A 163 5.66 19.51 13.34
C LYS A 163 4.47 20.46 13.13
N PRO A 164 3.96 21.12 14.19
CA PRO A 164 2.78 21.97 14.11
C PRO A 164 2.80 23.01 12.98
N GLU A 165 3.95 23.64 12.74
CA GLU A 165 4.15 24.66 11.70
C GLU A 165 4.02 24.13 10.26
N TYR A 166 4.16 22.82 10.06
CA TYR A 166 4.06 22.17 8.75
C TYR A 166 2.75 21.40 8.53
N LEU A 167 1.84 21.35 9.51
CA LEU A 167 0.57 20.58 9.40
C LEU A 167 -0.33 21.03 8.24
N ASN A 168 -0.23 22.29 7.83
CA ASN A 168 -1.03 22.87 6.75
C ASN A 168 -0.35 22.80 5.38
N THR A 169 0.83 22.19 5.29
CA THR A 169 1.55 22.00 4.02
C THR A 169 0.97 20.85 3.18
N THR A 170 0.17 19.98 3.78
CA THR A 170 -0.52 18.88 3.09
C THR A 170 -1.87 19.34 2.55
N GLU A 171 -2.16 19.06 1.29
CA GLU A 171 -3.50 19.29 0.71
C GLU A 171 -4.41 18.07 0.96
N ASP A 172 -5.15 18.07 2.08
CA ASP A 172 -5.97 16.91 2.48
C ASP A 172 -7.03 16.51 1.42
N SER A 173 -7.50 17.48 0.62
CA SER A 173 -8.46 17.22 -0.47
C SER A 173 -7.90 16.33 -1.58
N VAL A 174 -6.58 16.29 -1.77
CA VAL A 174 -5.92 15.35 -2.69
C VAL A 174 -6.11 13.92 -2.17
N MET A 175 -5.81 13.69 -0.89
CA MET A 175 -5.96 12.36 -0.29
C MET A 175 -7.41 11.90 -0.18
N GLU A 176 -8.34 12.82 0.03
CA GLU A 176 -9.77 12.50 -0.04
C GLU A 176 -10.19 11.95 -1.41
N LYS A 177 -9.70 12.55 -2.50
CA LYS A 177 -9.97 12.08 -3.86
C LYS A 177 -9.31 10.73 -4.12
N GLU A 178 -8.04 10.58 -3.73
CA GLU A 178 -7.29 9.33 -3.91
C GLU A 178 -7.95 8.16 -3.17
N ILE A 179 -8.36 8.35 -1.91
CA ILE A 179 -9.07 7.32 -1.14
C ILE A 179 -10.38 6.94 -1.82
N VAL A 180 -11.16 7.90 -2.31
CA VAL A 180 -12.41 7.60 -3.03
C VAL A 180 -12.14 6.79 -4.30
N GLN A 181 -11.12 7.15 -5.08
CA GLN A 181 -10.75 6.42 -6.29
C GLN A 181 -10.30 4.99 -5.97
N ILE A 182 -9.46 4.80 -4.94
CA ILE A 182 -9.02 3.47 -4.51
C ILE A 182 -10.21 2.62 -4.07
N LEU A 183 -11.15 3.16 -3.29
CA LEU A 183 -12.32 2.42 -2.83
C LEU A 183 -13.26 1.98 -3.98
N GLN A 184 -13.33 2.76 -5.05
CA GLN A 184 -14.06 2.38 -6.26
C GLN A 184 -13.43 1.17 -6.98
N THR A 185 -12.13 0.91 -6.80
CA THR A 185 -11.47 -0.26 -7.42
C THR A 185 -11.73 -1.59 -6.71
N ILE A 186 -12.27 -1.55 -5.49
CA ILE A 186 -12.54 -2.74 -4.66
C ILE A 186 -14.03 -2.96 -4.38
N SER A 187 -14.89 -2.06 -4.88
CA SER A 187 -16.35 -2.16 -4.80
C SER A 187 -16.90 -2.95 -5.98
#